data_AF-A0A3B0ZLT3-F1
#
_entry.id   AF-A0A3B0ZLT3-F1
#
_cell.length_a   1.000
_cell.length_b   1.000
_cell.length_c   1.000
_cell.angle_alpha   90.00
_cell.angle_beta   90.00
_cell.angle_gamma   90.00
#
_symmetry.space_group_name_H-M   'P 1'
#
loop_
_entity.id
_entity.type
_entity.pdbx_description
1 polymer ?
#
loop_
_entity_poly.entity_id
_entity_poly.type
_entity_poly.pdbx_seq_one_letter_code
_entity_poly.pdbx_strand_id
1 'polypeptide(L)'
;KEVKKVTFVQCAGQRSDKEGHLDYCSGDCCLTSIKQAMYFKDQNPDIETEILFDDLRTPGAPGEDFYRSGQDKMVTFRKGKVSEVVAGSNGPVVKFKDMILDEDVEEEADLVVLATGMVANSGVNIDEVPQNEPGEWEVSVDSILNLNYRQGKDLPHLKYGFNDSHFICFPYETRRTGIYTCGPVRRPMDTQQAIDDATGAALKAIQEIENAKVGRAAHPRSGDLSYPIFRKEGCTQCKRCTVECPFGAIDEDERRFPVFNESRCRRCGTCMGACPVRVISFENYSCDTVGQQIKNVDMPDEFDEKPRILVLACENDAYPALDMAAQQGVTYSQFARVIPVRCLGSVNTIWVTDALNSGYDGIIL
;
A
#
# COMPACT_ATOMS: atom_id res chain seq x y z
N LYS A 1 35.47 -26.53 12.68
CA LYS A 1 36.54 -25.90 11.89
C LYS A 1 36.48 -24.41 12.23
N GLU A 2 37.62 -23.77 12.51
CA GLU A 2 37.65 -22.31 12.69
C GLU A 2 37.31 -21.64 11.35
N VAL A 3 36.45 -20.63 11.37
CA VAL A 3 35.99 -19.93 10.18
C VAL A 3 36.97 -18.81 9.90
N LYS A 4 37.69 -18.89 8.77
CA LYS A 4 38.62 -17.84 8.32
C LYS A 4 38.04 -16.98 7.21
N LYS A 5 37.05 -17.51 6.48
CA LYS A 5 36.36 -16.80 5.41
C LYS A 5 34.84 -17.02 5.43
N VAL A 6 34.09 -15.92 5.41
CA VAL A 6 32.62 -15.90 5.35
C VAL A 6 32.16 -15.13 4.13
N THR A 7 31.33 -15.76 3.30
CA THR A 7 30.71 -15.13 2.14
C THR A 7 29.20 -15.02 2.34
N PHE A 8 28.68 -13.80 2.34
CA PHE A 8 27.25 -13.50 2.37
C PHE A 8 26.72 -13.37 0.95
N VAL A 9 25.68 -14.15 0.62
CA VAL A 9 25.00 -14.12 -0.68
C VAL A 9 23.72 -13.31 -0.54
N GLN A 10 23.69 -12.12 -1.13
CA GLN A 10 22.49 -11.30 -1.18
C GLN A 10 21.43 -11.88 -2.10
N CYS A 11 20.18 -11.52 -1.83
CA CYS A 11 19.02 -11.89 -2.64
C CYS A 11 18.83 -13.40 -2.82
N ALA A 12 19.25 -14.22 -1.84
CA ALA A 12 19.07 -15.67 -1.90
C ALA A 12 17.57 -16.03 -1.92
N GLY A 13 17.08 -16.53 -3.06
CA GLY A 13 15.66 -16.88 -3.25
C GLY A 13 14.70 -15.70 -3.37
N GLN A 14 15.19 -14.48 -3.67
CA GLN A 14 14.35 -13.30 -3.84
C GLN A 14 14.80 -12.42 -5.01
N ARG A 15 13.99 -11.43 -5.40
CA ARG A 15 14.17 -10.60 -6.61
C ARG A 15 14.39 -11.44 -7.88
N SER A 16 13.62 -12.52 -8.00
CA SER A 16 13.79 -13.53 -9.06
C SER A 16 12.43 -13.91 -9.64
N ASP A 17 12.41 -14.13 -10.95
CA ASP A 17 11.26 -14.64 -11.72
C ASP A 17 11.18 -16.18 -11.76
N LYS A 18 12.22 -16.87 -11.27
CA LYS A 18 12.22 -18.33 -11.12
C LYS A 18 11.08 -18.83 -10.23
N GLU A 19 10.48 -19.94 -10.63
CA GLU A 19 9.45 -20.62 -9.85
C GLU A 19 9.95 -20.96 -8.43
N GLY A 20 9.11 -20.71 -7.42
CA GLY A 20 9.45 -20.92 -6.01
C GLY A 20 10.32 -19.83 -5.37
N HIS A 21 10.74 -18.80 -6.11
CA HIS A 21 11.44 -17.64 -5.56
C HIS A 21 10.50 -16.44 -5.36
N LEU A 22 10.92 -15.51 -4.50
CA LEU A 22 10.21 -14.25 -4.30
C LEU A 22 10.56 -13.27 -5.44
N ASP A 23 9.56 -12.69 -6.09
CA ASP A 23 9.74 -11.68 -7.14
C ASP A 23 9.95 -10.25 -6.57
N TYR A 24 9.82 -10.09 -5.26
CA TYR A 24 10.01 -8.82 -4.54
C TYR A 24 11.31 -8.78 -3.73
N CYS A 25 11.65 -7.57 -3.27
CA CYS A 25 12.77 -7.31 -2.37
C CYS A 25 12.28 -7.21 -0.93
N SER A 26 13.01 -7.83 0.01
CA SER A 26 12.64 -7.83 1.43
C SER A 26 13.13 -6.61 2.22
N GLY A 27 13.85 -5.68 1.59
CA GLY A 27 14.22 -4.39 2.18
C GLY A 27 15.28 -4.39 3.30
N ASP A 28 15.37 -5.46 4.10
CA ASP A 28 16.23 -5.54 5.29
C ASP A 28 17.53 -6.33 5.09
N CYS A 29 17.53 -7.29 4.15
CA CYS A 29 18.59 -8.29 4.03
C CYS A 29 20.00 -7.71 3.85
N CYS A 30 20.14 -6.60 3.10
CA CYS A 30 21.45 -5.97 2.85
C CYS A 30 22.06 -5.39 4.13
N LEU A 31 21.28 -4.60 4.90
CA LEU A 31 21.74 -4.00 6.15
C LEU A 31 22.03 -5.08 7.20
N THR A 32 21.17 -6.11 7.28
CA THR A 32 21.38 -7.24 8.19
C THR A 32 22.67 -7.99 7.87
N SER A 33 23.00 -8.21 6.60
CA SER A 33 24.27 -8.86 6.22
C SER A 33 25.49 -7.99 6.53
N ILE A 34 25.43 -6.67 6.31
CA ILE A 34 26.52 -5.75 6.70
C ILE A 34 26.79 -5.85 8.20
N LYS A 35 25.72 -5.75 9.00
CA LYS A 35 25.79 -5.89 10.46
C LYS A 35 26.45 -7.21 10.88
N GLN A 36 26.00 -8.33 10.30
CA GLN A 36 26.53 -9.65 10.64
C GLN A 36 27.99 -9.82 10.17
N ALA A 37 28.37 -9.29 9.01
CA ALA A 37 29.76 -9.29 8.55
C ALA A 37 30.66 -8.49 9.52
N MET A 38 30.20 -7.34 10.00
CA MET A 38 30.93 -6.56 11.01
C MET A 38 31.09 -7.33 12.34
N TYR A 39 30.13 -8.17 12.74
CA TYR A 39 30.27 -9.00 13.94
C TYR A 39 31.43 -10.00 13.82
N PHE A 40 31.66 -10.56 12.64
CA PHE A 40 32.84 -11.41 12.40
C PHE A 40 34.13 -10.61 12.54
N LYS A 41 34.19 -9.40 11.94
CA LYS A 41 35.34 -8.49 12.08
C LYS A 41 35.60 -8.06 13.51
N ASP A 42 34.56 -7.87 14.31
CA ASP A 42 34.69 -7.53 15.74
C ASP A 42 35.24 -8.68 16.59
N GLN A 43 34.95 -9.93 16.21
CA GLN A 43 35.49 -11.11 16.89
C GLN A 43 36.93 -11.40 16.47
N ASN A 44 37.23 -11.23 15.17
CA ASN A 44 38.56 -11.42 14.61
C ASN A 44 38.74 -10.48 13.40
N PRO A 45 39.57 -9.42 13.51
CA PRO A 45 39.81 -8.49 12.40
C PRO A 45 40.38 -9.15 11.13
N ASP A 46 41.11 -10.25 11.30
CA ASP A 46 41.79 -10.98 10.23
C ASP A 46 40.85 -11.92 9.44
N ILE A 47 39.60 -12.11 9.89
CA ILE A 47 38.64 -12.94 9.16
C ILE A 47 38.25 -12.26 7.84
N GLU A 48 38.25 -13.00 6.75
CA GLU A 48 37.79 -12.51 5.46
C GLU A 48 36.26 -12.52 5.43
N THR A 49 35.64 -11.35 5.32
CA THR A 49 34.19 -11.21 5.18
C THR A 49 33.88 -10.58 3.84
N GLU A 50 33.04 -11.26 3.06
CA GLU A 50 32.61 -10.79 1.75
C GLU A 50 31.09 -10.75 1.65
N ILE A 51 30.56 -9.70 1.03
CA ILE A 51 29.16 -9.58 0.66
C ILE A 51 29.07 -9.54 -0.87
N LEU A 52 28.49 -10.60 -1.45
CA LEU A 52 28.17 -10.71 -2.87
C LEU A 52 26.77 -10.14 -3.14
N PHE A 53 26.67 -9.16 -4.02
CA PHE A 53 25.41 -8.47 -4.32
C PHE A 53 25.25 -8.11 -5.80
N ASP A 54 24.01 -8.06 -6.27
CA ASP A 54 23.66 -7.44 -7.56
C ASP A 54 23.43 -5.92 -7.38
N ASP A 55 22.44 -5.56 -6.56
CA ASP A 55 22.27 -4.21 -6.04
C ASP A 55 22.28 -4.23 -4.52
N LEU A 56 23.08 -3.35 -3.93
CA LEU A 56 23.11 -3.11 -2.49
C LEU A 56 22.08 -2.03 -2.14
N ARG A 57 21.15 -2.34 -1.23
CA ARG A 57 20.06 -1.42 -0.85
C ARG A 57 20.20 -0.98 0.60
N THR A 58 20.62 0.26 0.78
CA THR A 58 20.86 0.90 2.08
C THR A 58 20.15 2.26 2.13
N PRO A 59 18.81 2.28 2.29
CA PRO A 59 18.01 3.47 2.08
C PRO A 59 18.29 4.58 3.12
N GLY A 60 18.25 5.83 2.65
CA GLY A 60 18.46 7.02 3.48
C GLY A 60 19.91 7.27 3.85
N ALA A 61 20.21 8.48 4.33
CA ALA A 61 21.56 8.84 4.78
C ALA A 61 22.08 7.88 5.89
N PRO A 62 21.28 7.48 6.89
CA PRO A 62 21.74 6.53 7.91
C PRO A 62 22.11 5.15 7.34
N GLY A 63 21.41 4.69 6.29
CA GLY A 63 21.72 3.42 5.64
C GLY A 63 23.06 3.47 4.92
N GLU A 64 23.33 4.57 4.20
CA GLU A 64 24.60 4.80 3.52
C GLU A 64 25.78 4.95 4.50
N ASP A 65 25.59 5.66 5.61
CA ASP A 65 26.61 5.77 6.67
C ASP A 65 26.90 4.39 7.29
N PHE A 66 25.87 3.55 7.46
CA PHE A 66 26.04 2.19 7.95
C PHE A 66 26.84 1.32 6.96
N TYR A 67 26.59 1.44 5.66
CA TYR A 67 27.40 0.80 4.63
C TYR A 67 28.87 1.19 4.72
N ARG A 68 29.17 2.50 4.84
CA ARG A 68 30.54 3.01 5.01
C ARG A 68 31.21 2.44 6.26
N SER A 69 30.48 2.32 7.36
CA SER A 69 31.01 1.70 8.58
C SER A 69 31.43 0.24 8.39
N GLY A 70 30.77 -0.49 7.49
CA GLY A 70 31.20 -1.83 7.07
C GLY A 70 32.51 -1.80 6.28
N GLN A 71 32.66 -0.84 5.37
CA GLN A 71 33.90 -0.64 4.60
C GLN A 71 35.07 -0.28 5.51
N ASP A 72 34.87 0.61 6.48
CA ASP A 72 35.88 1.01 7.46
C ASP A 72 36.36 -0.17 8.33
N LYS A 73 35.51 -1.18 8.53
CA LYS A 73 35.86 -2.46 9.18
C LYS A 73 36.44 -3.51 8.23
N MET A 74 36.82 -3.12 7.02
CA MET A 74 37.39 -4.02 5.99
C MET A 74 36.44 -5.15 5.58
N VAL A 75 35.11 -4.92 5.60
CA VAL A 75 34.15 -5.81 4.95
C VAL A 75 34.26 -5.63 3.43
N THR A 76 34.48 -6.71 2.70
CA THR A 76 34.58 -6.69 1.24
C THR A 76 33.19 -6.71 0.62
N PHE A 77 32.96 -5.83 -0.34
CA PHE A 77 31.71 -5.76 -1.10
C PHE A 77 32.03 -6.04 -2.56
N ARG A 78 31.52 -7.14 -3.10
CA ARG A 78 31.77 -7.54 -4.49
C ARG A 78 30.46 -7.60 -5.25
N LYS A 79 30.38 -6.83 -6.35
CA LYS A 79 29.21 -6.82 -7.22
C LYS A 79 29.23 -8.07 -8.10
N GLY A 80 28.41 -9.05 -7.76
CA GLY A 80 28.40 -10.36 -8.39
C GLY A 80 27.02 -11.00 -8.39
N LYS A 81 26.69 -11.66 -9.49
CA LYS A 81 25.44 -12.42 -9.62
C LYS A 81 25.72 -13.90 -9.36
N VAL A 82 25.31 -14.37 -8.18
CA VAL A 82 25.49 -15.76 -7.76
C VAL A 82 24.59 -16.69 -8.57
N SER A 83 25.18 -17.76 -9.12
CA SER A 83 24.47 -18.78 -9.88
C SER A 83 24.08 -19.96 -8.99
N GLU A 84 25.03 -20.48 -8.21
CA GLU A 84 24.81 -21.61 -7.30
C GLU A 84 25.80 -21.63 -6.13
N VAL A 85 25.43 -22.33 -5.06
CA VAL A 85 26.32 -22.69 -3.96
C VAL A 85 26.35 -24.21 -3.87
N VAL A 86 27.53 -24.80 -4.02
CA VAL A 86 27.71 -26.25 -4.04
C VAL A 86 28.55 -26.72 -2.85
N ALA A 87 28.33 -27.95 -2.42
CA ALA A 87 29.18 -28.56 -1.39
C ALA A 87 30.52 -28.98 -2.02
N GLY A 88 31.61 -28.34 -1.62
CA GLY A 88 32.98 -28.74 -1.97
C GLY A 88 33.59 -29.73 -0.96
N SER A 89 34.79 -30.20 -1.25
CA SER A 89 35.53 -31.12 -0.38
C SER A 89 36.01 -30.48 0.93
N ASN A 90 36.32 -29.17 0.90
CA ASN A 90 36.88 -28.42 2.04
C ASN A 90 35.94 -27.35 2.63
N GLY A 91 34.75 -27.18 2.06
CA GLY A 91 33.78 -26.14 2.39
C GLY A 91 32.80 -25.89 1.25
N PRO A 92 31.79 -25.04 1.45
CA PRO A 92 30.94 -24.57 0.36
C PRO A 92 31.75 -23.78 -0.69
N VAL A 93 31.42 -23.98 -1.97
CA VAL A 93 31.95 -23.21 -3.11
C VAL A 93 30.82 -22.35 -3.64
N VAL A 94 31.07 -21.05 -3.76
CA VAL A 94 30.13 -20.09 -4.35
C VAL A 94 30.55 -19.84 -5.80
N LYS A 95 29.61 -20.05 -6.72
CA LYS A 95 29.81 -19.73 -8.14
C LYS A 95 29.03 -18.48 -8.49
N PHE A 96 29.69 -17.52 -9.11
CA PHE A 96 29.07 -16.26 -9.47
C PHE A 96 29.75 -15.59 -10.65
N LYS A 97 29.01 -14.74 -11.33
CA LYS A 97 29.53 -13.83 -12.35
C LYS A 97 29.95 -12.53 -11.67
N ASP A 98 31.24 -12.18 -11.71
CA ASP A 98 31.70 -10.85 -11.30
C ASP A 98 31.23 -9.83 -12.34
N MET A 99 30.41 -8.87 -11.90
CA MET A 99 29.76 -7.94 -12.82
C MET A 99 30.63 -6.71 -13.14
N ILE A 100 31.75 -6.54 -12.43
CA ILE A 100 32.70 -5.45 -12.68
C ILE A 100 33.79 -5.92 -13.65
N LEU A 101 34.33 -7.12 -13.42
CA LEU A 101 35.38 -7.71 -14.25
C LEU A 101 34.82 -8.52 -15.44
N ASP A 102 33.53 -8.85 -15.43
CA ASP A 102 32.86 -9.70 -16.42
C ASP A 102 33.47 -11.11 -16.51
N GLU A 103 33.76 -11.72 -15.36
CA GLU A 103 34.41 -13.04 -15.26
C GLU A 103 33.58 -14.02 -14.43
N ASP A 104 33.57 -15.29 -14.81
CA ASP A 104 32.97 -16.35 -13.99
C ASP A 104 33.96 -16.79 -12.91
N VAL A 105 33.53 -16.72 -11.65
CA VAL A 105 34.36 -16.99 -10.48
C VAL A 105 33.79 -18.16 -9.69
N GLU A 106 34.67 -19.07 -9.26
CA GLU A 106 34.36 -20.10 -8.27
C GLU A 106 35.26 -19.87 -7.05
N GLU A 107 34.63 -19.67 -5.88
CA GLU A 107 35.35 -19.26 -4.68
C GLU A 107 34.95 -20.13 -3.48
N GLU A 108 35.94 -20.76 -2.83
CA GLU A 108 35.75 -21.49 -1.58
C GLU A 108 35.59 -20.53 -0.39
N ALA A 109 34.66 -20.86 0.51
CA ALA A 109 34.48 -20.21 1.80
C ALA A 109 34.37 -21.27 2.92
N ASP A 110 34.71 -20.89 4.16
CA ASP A 110 34.48 -21.77 5.30
C ASP A 110 33.00 -21.75 5.74
N LEU A 111 32.31 -20.63 5.49
CA LEU A 111 30.90 -20.44 5.77
C LEU A 111 30.26 -19.58 4.67
N VAL A 112 29.10 -20.02 4.17
CA VAL A 112 28.25 -19.23 3.29
C VAL A 112 26.97 -18.87 4.03
N VAL A 113 26.63 -17.58 4.06
CA VAL A 113 25.40 -17.07 4.68
C VAL A 113 24.45 -16.62 3.58
N LEU A 114 23.30 -17.29 3.46
CA LEU A 114 22.27 -16.94 2.49
C LEU A 114 21.35 -15.87 3.08
N ALA A 115 21.32 -14.67 2.48
CA ALA A 115 20.44 -13.59 2.90
C ALA A 115 19.04 -13.79 2.28
N THR A 116 18.25 -14.65 2.92
CA THR A 116 16.90 -15.03 2.48
C THR A 116 15.89 -13.90 2.68
N GLY A 117 14.86 -13.88 1.83
CA GLY A 117 13.77 -12.91 1.93
C GLY A 117 12.77 -13.19 3.06
N MET A 118 11.90 -12.22 3.33
CA MET A 118 10.77 -12.35 4.24
C MET A 118 9.53 -12.80 3.46
N VAL A 119 8.79 -13.76 4.00
CA VAL A 119 7.50 -14.21 3.48
C VAL A 119 6.40 -13.89 4.48
N ALA A 120 5.20 -13.59 3.98
CA ALA A 120 4.05 -13.39 4.82
C ALA A 120 3.71 -14.68 5.58
N ASN A 121 3.30 -14.52 6.84
CA ASN A 121 2.75 -15.60 7.67
C ASN A 121 1.26 -15.37 7.99
N SER A 122 0.64 -14.37 7.38
CA SER A 122 -0.76 -13.98 7.53
C SER A 122 -1.68 -14.82 6.65
N GLY A 123 -2.95 -14.97 7.08
CA GLY A 123 -4.00 -15.84 6.54
C GLY A 123 -4.36 -15.76 5.04
N VAL A 124 -5.59 -15.36 4.72
CA VAL A 124 -6.24 -15.68 3.44
C VAL A 124 -5.99 -14.62 2.36
N ASN A 125 -5.42 -15.02 1.21
CA ASN A 125 -5.23 -14.12 0.08
C ASN A 125 -6.55 -13.81 -0.66
N ILE A 126 -7.22 -12.70 -0.30
CA ILE A 126 -8.54 -12.29 -0.86
C ILE A 126 -8.57 -12.19 -2.39
N ASP A 127 -7.48 -11.78 -3.02
CA ASP A 127 -7.40 -11.63 -4.48
C ASP A 127 -7.35 -12.99 -5.19
N GLU A 128 -6.99 -14.05 -4.46
CA GLU A 128 -6.89 -15.43 -4.94
C GLU A 128 -8.01 -16.34 -4.39
N VAL A 129 -8.95 -15.80 -3.60
CA VAL A 129 -10.07 -16.59 -3.09
C VAL A 129 -11.00 -16.97 -4.23
N PRO A 130 -11.19 -18.27 -4.53
CA PRO A 130 -12.08 -18.71 -5.60
C PRO A 130 -13.51 -18.25 -5.35
N GLN A 131 -14.15 -17.69 -6.37
CA GLN A 131 -15.59 -17.48 -6.40
C GLN A 131 -16.25 -18.70 -7.02
N ASN A 132 -16.77 -19.59 -6.19
CA ASN A 132 -17.54 -20.74 -6.67
C ASN A 132 -18.88 -20.28 -7.28
N GLU A 133 -19.51 -19.27 -6.67
CA GLU A 133 -20.71 -18.59 -7.17
C GLU A 133 -20.58 -17.05 -7.04
N PRO A 134 -21.37 -16.24 -7.79
CA PRO A 134 -21.35 -14.78 -7.70
C PRO A 134 -21.71 -14.24 -6.30
N GLY A 135 -20.71 -14.08 -5.43
CA GLY A 135 -20.87 -13.61 -4.05
C GLY A 135 -20.45 -14.61 -2.98
N GLU A 136 -20.10 -15.84 -3.35
CA GLU A 136 -19.59 -16.86 -2.43
C GLU A 136 -18.08 -17.03 -2.57
N TRP A 137 -17.38 -17.06 -1.44
CA TRP A 137 -15.93 -17.09 -1.36
C TRP A 137 -15.50 -18.23 -0.43
N GLU A 138 -14.73 -19.20 -0.93
CA GLU A 138 -14.29 -20.37 -0.16
C GLU A 138 -12.85 -20.21 0.33
N VAL A 139 -12.66 -20.35 1.65
CA VAL A 139 -11.41 -20.01 2.32
C VAL A 139 -10.77 -21.29 2.88
N SER A 140 -9.50 -21.55 2.55
CA SER A 140 -8.77 -22.78 2.91
C SER A 140 -8.24 -22.85 4.35
N VAL A 141 -8.29 -21.74 5.10
CA VAL A 141 -7.88 -21.67 6.50
C VAL A 141 -8.94 -20.92 7.30
N ASP A 142 -9.47 -21.52 8.37
CA ASP A 142 -10.45 -20.85 9.22
C ASP A 142 -9.83 -19.60 9.88
N SER A 143 -10.26 -18.43 9.43
CA SER A 143 -9.86 -17.13 10.00
C SER A 143 -10.26 -17.05 11.46
N ILE A 144 -9.30 -16.75 12.34
CA ILE A 144 -9.55 -16.47 13.75
C ILE A 144 -10.43 -15.23 13.96
N LEU A 145 -10.40 -14.28 13.03
CA LEU A 145 -11.23 -13.07 13.10
C LEU A 145 -12.71 -13.37 12.79
N ASN A 146 -12.98 -14.42 12.00
CA ASN A 146 -14.32 -14.89 11.63
C ASN A 146 -15.29 -13.75 11.26
N LEU A 147 -14.82 -12.81 10.43
CA LEU A 147 -15.57 -11.61 10.10
C LEU A 147 -16.72 -11.92 9.14
N ASN A 148 -17.86 -11.25 9.31
CA ASN A 148 -19.01 -11.40 8.42
C ASN A 148 -19.00 -10.35 7.30
N TYR A 149 -17.96 -10.31 6.49
CA TYR A 149 -17.83 -9.40 5.34
C TYR A 149 -18.02 -10.19 4.04
N ARG A 150 -18.72 -9.60 3.06
CA ARG A 150 -18.78 -10.13 1.68
C ARG A 150 -17.40 -10.45 1.10
N GLN A 151 -16.38 -9.70 1.51
CA GLN A 151 -14.99 -9.79 1.05
C GLN A 151 -14.18 -10.88 1.76
N GLY A 152 -14.81 -11.72 2.58
CA GLY A 152 -14.14 -12.80 3.31
C GLY A 152 -13.99 -12.53 4.80
N LYS A 153 -13.62 -13.60 5.51
CA LYS A 153 -13.66 -13.68 6.98
C LYS A 153 -12.42 -13.12 7.67
N ASP A 154 -11.42 -12.69 6.92
CA ASP A 154 -10.15 -12.19 7.44
C ASP A 154 -9.86 -10.77 6.92
N LEU A 155 -8.69 -10.27 7.28
CA LEU A 155 -8.10 -9.06 6.74
C LEU A 155 -7.75 -9.25 5.25
N PRO A 156 -7.99 -8.24 4.40
CA PRO A 156 -7.54 -8.27 3.01
C PRO A 156 -6.02 -8.34 2.90
N HIS A 157 -5.54 -9.09 1.92
CA HIS A 157 -4.13 -9.25 1.63
C HIS A 157 -3.78 -8.65 0.27
N LEU A 158 -2.50 -8.31 0.12
CA LEU A 158 -1.86 -8.03 -1.15
C LEU A 158 -1.45 -9.34 -1.82
N LYS A 159 -1.04 -9.26 -3.10
CA LYS A 159 -0.58 -10.38 -3.95
C LYS A 159 0.31 -11.42 -3.24
N TYR A 160 1.17 -11.01 -2.31
CA TYR A 160 2.14 -11.91 -1.64
C TYR A 160 1.73 -12.31 -0.21
N GLY A 161 0.45 -12.20 0.13
CA GLY A 161 -0.10 -12.63 1.42
C GLY A 161 0.09 -11.63 2.56
N PHE A 162 0.78 -10.51 2.34
CA PHE A 162 0.89 -9.44 3.34
C PHE A 162 -0.43 -8.69 3.50
N ASN A 163 -0.75 -8.28 4.74
CA ASN A 163 -1.97 -7.53 4.99
C ASN A 163 -1.97 -6.15 4.33
N ASP A 164 -3.04 -5.87 3.58
CA ASP A 164 -3.23 -4.57 2.95
C ASP A 164 -3.58 -3.52 4.02
N SER A 165 -2.66 -2.58 4.23
CA SER A 165 -3.06 -1.26 4.68
C SER A 165 -3.61 -0.50 3.52
N HIS A 166 -4.70 0.24 3.71
CA HIS A 166 -5.27 1.09 2.67
C HIS A 166 -4.32 2.27 2.34
N PHE A 167 -3.21 1.96 1.66
CA PHE A 167 -1.92 2.65 1.76
C PHE A 167 -1.98 4.11 1.31
N ILE A 168 -2.84 4.41 0.34
CA ILE A 168 -2.95 5.75 -0.26
C ILE A 168 -3.53 6.74 0.76
N CYS A 169 -4.68 6.43 1.36
CA CYS A 169 -5.38 7.39 2.23
C CYS A 169 -5.19 7.09 3.72
N PHE A 170 -4.99 5.82 4.09
CA PHE A 170 -4.97 5.34 5.47
C PHE A 170 -3.83 4.34 5.68
N PRO A 171 -2.57 4.82 5.69
CA PRO A 171 -1.39 3.96 5.65
C PRO A 171 -1.24 3.08 6.88
N TYR A 172 -1.90 3.37 8.01
CA TYR A 172 -1.84 2.56 9.22
C TYR A 172 -3.14 1.79 9.50
N GLU A 173 -4.10 1.82 8.58
CA GLU A 173 -5.40 1.19 8.76
C GLU A 173 -5.61 0.06 7.77
N THR A 174 -6.28 -1.01 8.22
CA THR A 174 -6.78 -2.02 7.30
C THR A 174 -8.10 -1.57 6.68
N ARG A 175 -8.56 -2.30 5.67
CA ARG A 175 -9.92 -2.14 5.12
C ARG A 175 -11.03 -2.65 6.05
N ARG A 176 -10.70 -3.18 7.23
CA ARG A 176 -11.66 -3.56 8.27
C ARG A 176 -11.64 -2.49 9.36
N THR A 177 -12.73 -1.74 9.47
CA THR A 177 -12.85 -0.66 10.48
C THR A 177 -12.63 -1.20 11.88
N GLY A 178 -11.79 -0.52 12.67
CA GLY A 178 -11.42 -0.91 14.03
C GLY A 178 -10.39 -2.06 14.13
N ILE A 179 -9.92 -2.63 13.01
CA ILE A 179 -8.88 -3.66 13.01
C ILE A 179 -7.62 -3.11 12.33
N TYR A 180 -6.50 -3.20 13.03
CA TYR A 180 -5.21 -2.65 12.60
C TYR A 180 -4.16 -3.75 12.57
N THR A 181 -3.23 -3.64 11.64
CA THR A 181 -2.05 -4.50 11.54
C THR A 181 -0.79 -3.64 11.56
N CYS A 182 0.29 -4.19 12.08
CA CYS A 182 1.58 -3.50 12.09
C CYS A 182 2.77 -4.46 11.95
N GLY A 183 3.87 -3.93 11.44
CA GLY A 183 5.13 -4.63 11.30
C GLY A 183 5.18 -5.57 10.08
N PRO A 184 6.06 -6.59 10.10
CA PRO A 184 6.36 -7.43 8.95
C PRO A 184 5.16 -8.19 8.34
N VAL A 185 4.04 -8.26 9.06
CA VAL A 185 2.78 -8.84 8.56
C VAL A 185 2.20 -8.03 7.38
N ARG A 186 2.56 -6.75 7.24
CA ARG A 186 2.04 -5.85 6.20
C ARG A 186 2.93 -5.69 4.98
N ARG A 187 4.23 -5.88 5.17
CA ARG A 187 5.27 -5.86 4.14
C ARG A 187 6.59 -6.19 4.82
N PRO A 188 7.63 -6.59 4.08
CA PRO A 188 8.98 -6.67 4.63
C PRO A 188 9.40 -5.32 5.23
N MET A 189 9.90 -5.34 6.47
CA MET A 189 10.31 -4.15 7.22
C MET A 189 11.53 -4.46 8.07
N ASP A 190 12.39 -3.46 8.26
CA ASP A 190 13.37 -3.49 9.32
C ASP A 190 12.72 -3.19 10.69
N THR A 191 13.51 -3.23 11.76
CA THR A 191 13.02 -3.01 13.13
C THR A 191 12.51 -1.59 13.35
N GLN A 192 13.17 -0.56 12.81
CA GLN A 192 12.75 0.82 13.00
C GLN A 192 11.44 1.10 12.27
N GLN A 193 11.33 0.64 11.03
CA GLN A 193 10.10 0.70 10.24
C GLN A 193 8.95 -0.02 10.95
N ALA A 194 9.20 -1.18 11.56
CA ALA A 194 8.19 -1.90 12.32
C ALA A 194 7.73 -1.13 13.58
N ILE A 195 8.64 -0.43 14.27
CA ILE A 195 8.32 0.44 15.41
C ILE A 195 7.45 1.62 14.97
N ASP A 196 7.83 2.30 13.88
CA ASP A 196 7.09 3.43 13.35
C ASP A 196 5.69 3.01 12.89
N ASP A 197 5.58 1.85 12.24
CA ASP A 197 4.32 1.27 11.78
C ASP A 197 3.42 0.84 12.96
N ALA A 198 4.00 0.23 13.99
CA ALA A 198 3.29 -0.11 15.23
C ALA A 198 2.80 1.14 15.98
N THR A 199 3.61 2.19 16.00
CA THR A 199 3.23 3.48 16.60
C THR A 199 2.05 4.09 15.86
N GLY A 200 2.09 4.12 14.52
CA GLY A 200 0.98 4.60 13.70
C GLY A 200 -0.31 3.80 13.91
N ALA A 201 -0.22 2.47 13.94
CA ALA A 201 -1.36 1.59 14.21
C ALA A 201 -1.95 1.82 15.62
N ALA A 202 -1.11 1.99 16.64
CA ALA A 202 -1.56 2.28 18.00
C ALA A 202 -2.28 3.62 18.10
N LEU A 203 -1.74 4.68 17.48
CA LEU A 203 -2.39 5.99 17.44
C LEU A 203 -3.75 5.94 16.73
N LYS A 204 -3.88 5.14 15.67
CA LYS A 204 -5.14 4.90 14.98
C LYS A 204 -6.15 4.14 15.85
N ALA A 205 -5.72 3.11 16.57
CA ALA A 205 -6.56 2.41 17.52
C ALA A 205 -7.07 3.33 18.64
N ILE A 206 -6.20 4.20 19.18
CA ILE A 206 -6.59 5.22 20.18
C ILE A 206 -7.62 6.19 19.59
N GLN A 207 -7.37 6.68 18.37
CA GLN A 207 -8.31 7.56 17.66
C GLN A 207 -9.70 6.91 17.49
N GLU A 208 -9.76 5.63 17.13
CA GLU A 208 -11.02 4.89 17.01
C GLU A 208 -11.74 4.81 18.35
N ILE A 209 -11.05 4.43 19.42
CA ILE A 209 -11.64 4.32 20.77
C ILE A 209 -12.21 5.66 21.24
N GLU A 210 -11.46 6.75 21.07
CA GLU A 210 -11.90 8.08 21.47
C GLU A 210 -13.10 8.57 20.64
N ASN A 211 -13.14 8.28 19.34
CA ASN A 211 -14.29 8.63 18.50
C ASN A 211 -15.52 7.78 18.84
N ALA A 212 -15.36 6.48 19.02
CA ALA A 212 -16.43 5.56 19.40
C ALA A 212 -17.07 5.97 20.74
N LYS A 213 -16.26 6.39 21.72
CA LYS A 213 -16.72 6.88 23.03
C LYS A 213 -17.71 8.05 22.94
N VAL A 214 -17.59 8.90 21.92
CA VAL A 214 -18.48 10.05 21.71
C VAL A 214 -19.46 9.86 20.53
N GLY A 215 -19.61 8.62 20.04
CA GLY A 215 -20.52 8.29 18.95
C GLY A 215 -20.13 8.89 17.59
N ARG A 216 -18.83 9.11 17.35
CA ARG A 216 -18.31 9.68 16.11
C ARG A 216 -17.64 8.60 15.26
N ALA A 217 -17.66 8.78 13.94
CA ALA A 217 -16.88 7.96 13.03
C ALA A 217 -15.38 8.31 13.13
N ALA A 218 -14.50 7.33 12.93
CA ALA A 218 -13.05 7.52 13.06
C ALA A 218 -12.36 8.24 11.89
N HIS A 219 -13.10 8.58 10.84
CA HIS A 219 -12.56 9.00 9.55
C HIS A 219 -12.73 10.50 9.29
N PRO A 220 -12.05 11.07 8.28
CA PRO A 220 -12.28 12.45 7.85
C PRO A 220 -13.78 12.56 7.57
N ARG A 221 -14.48 13.44 8.29
CA ARG A 221 -15.96 13.52 8.41
C ARG A 221 -16.58 12.77 9.61
N SER A 222 -15.90 12.78 10.75
CA SER A 222 -16.45 12.33 12.04
C SER A 222 -17.74 13.05 12.48
N GLY A 223 -17.97 14.28 11.97
CA GLY A 223 -19.19 15.06 12.19
C GLY A 223 -20.26 14.96 11.09
N ASP A 224 -19.99 14.27 9.99
CA ASP A 224 -21.04 13.95 9.01
C ASP A 224 -22.00 12.93 9.64
N LEU A 225 -23.30 13.03 9.43
CA LEU A 225 -24.27 12.06 9.92
C LEU A 225 -24.99 11.35 8.77
N SER A 226 -24.64 11.72 7.53
CA SER A 226 -25.24 11.11 6.35
C SER A 226 -24.65 9.72 6.09
N TYR A 227 -25.52 8.81 5.67
CA TYR A 227 -25.18 7.48 5.19
C TYR A 227 -25.70 7.31 3.76
N PRO A 228 -25.12 6.37 2.99
CA PRO A 228 -25.59 6.11 1.65
C PRO A 228 -27.03 5.58 1.68
N ILE A 229 -27.91 6.27 0.95
CA ILE A 229 -29.28 5.85 0.65
C ILE A 229 -29.39 5.54 -0.83
N PHE A 230 -30.33 4.68 -1.22
CA PHE A 230 -30.57 4.38 -2.63
C PHE A 230 -32.04 4.31 -2.99
N ARG A 231 -32.36 4.72 -4.23
CA ARG A 231 -33.70 4.59 -4.81
C ARG A 231 -33.85 3.22 -5.48
N LYS A 232 -34.82 2.42 -5.00
CA LYS A 232 -35.02 1.04 -5.47
C LYS A 232 -35.51 0.97 -6.91
N GLU A 233 -36.37 1.90 -7.33
CA GLU A 233 -37.04 1.91 -8.65
C GLU A 233 -36.06 2.09 -9.81
N GLY A 234 -34.87 2.65 -9.57
CA GLY A 234 -33.83 2.80 -10.59
C GLY A 234 -32.64 1.87 -10.43
N CYS A 235 -32.61 1.03 -9.40
CA CYS A 235 -31.49 0.14 -9.15
C CYS A 235 -31.55 -1.07 -10.10
N THR A 236 -30.46 -1.30 -10.85
CA THR A 236 -30.33 -2.40 -11.81
C THR A 236 -29.70 -3.66 -11.20
N GLN A 237 -29.46 -3.67 -9.89
CA GLN A 237 -28.86 -4.81 -9.16
C GLN A 237 -27.51 -5.27 -9.75
N CYS A 238 -26.76 -4.36 -10.38
CA CYS A 238 -25.48 -4.66 -11.04
C CYS A 238 -24.31 -4.94 -10.07
N LYS A 239 -24.52 -4.82 -8.75
CA LYS A 239 -23.55 -5.08 -7.67
C LYS A 239 -22.26 -4.23 -7.69
N ARG A 240 -22.10 -3.26 -8.61
CA ARG A 240 -20.93 -2.37 -8.61
C ARG A 240 -20.70 -1.69 -7.26
N CYS A 241 -21.75 -1.18 -6.63
CA CYS A 241 -21.62 -0.56 -5.32
C CYS A 241 -21.09 -1.50 -4.21
N THR A 242 -21.45 -2.79 -4.26
CA THR A 242 -21.01 -3.79 -3.26
C THR A 242 -19.57 -4.25 -3.53
N VAL A 243 -19.20 -4.40 -4.81
CA VAL A 243 -17.84 -4.78 -5.23
C VAL A 243 -16.85 -3.65 -4.99
N GLU A 244 -17.20 -2.42 -5.37
CA GLU A 244 -16.29 -1.26 -5.34
C GLU A 244 -16.15 -0.65 -3.93
N CYS A 245 -16.93 -1.09 -2.94
CA CYS A 245 -16.79 -0.59 -1.57
C CYS A 245 -15.48 -1.11 -0.95
N PRO A 246 -14.46 -0.26 -0.74
CA PRO A 246 -13.16 -0.73 -0.25
C PRO A 246 -13.24 -1.26 1.19
N PHE A 247 -14.28 -0.89 1.94
CA PHE A 247 -14.46 -1.27 3.34
C PHE A 247 -15.46 -2.41 3.55
N GLY A 248 -16.04 -2.98 2.48
CA GLY A 248 -17.02 -4.07 2.60
C GLY A 248 -18.23 -3.70 3.45
N ALA A 249 -18.66 -2.44 3.34
CA ALA A 249 -19.77 -1.89 4.12
C ALA A 249 -21.14 -2.15 3.47
N ILE A 250 -21.19 -2.88 2.36
CA ILE A 250 -22.41 -3.08 1.57
C ILE A 250 -22.51 -4.55 1.19
N ASP A 251 -23.52 -5.21 1.75
CA ASP A 251 -23.91 -6.58 1.45
C ASP A 251 -25.11 -6.58 0.48
N GLU A 252 -25.72 -7.74 0.25
CA GLU A 252 -26.83 -7.91 -0.70
C GLU A 252 -27.99 -8.66 -0.02
N ASP A 253 -29.23 -8.25 -0.28
CA ASP A 253 -30.41 -9.03 0.12
C ASP A 253 -30.65 -10.21 -0.85
N GLU A 254 -31.64 -11.06 -0.55
CA GLU A 254 -32.03 -12.20 -1.40
C GLU A 254 -32.40 -11.79 -2.84
N ARG A 255 -32.81 -10.54 -3.03
CA ARG A 255 -33.19 -9.95 -4.30
C ARG A 255 -32.04 -9.16 -4.94
N ARG A 256 -30.82 -9.25 -4.40
CA ARG A 256 -29.59 -8.59 -4.87
C ARG A 256 -29.60 -7.06 -4.77
N PHE A 257 -30.44 -6.49 -3.91
CA PHE A 257 -30.36 -5.06 -3.57
C PHE A 257 -29.29 -4.82 -2.50
N PRO A 258 -28.59 -3.66 -2.54
CA PRO A 258 -27.56 -3.35 -1.56
C PRO A 258 -28.15 -3.17 -0.15
N VAL A 259 -27.50 -3.78 0.83
CA VAL A 259 -27.78 -3.64 2.27
C VAL A 259 -26.59 -2.96 2.91
N PHE A 260 -26.79 -1.73 3.41
CA PHE A 260 -25.72 -0.92 3.97
C PHE A 260 -25.49 -1.24 5.44
N ASN A 261 -24.21 -1.37 5.83
CA ASN A 261 -23.77 -1.47 7.21
C ASN A 261 -23.14 -0.15 7.64
N GLU A 262 -23.87 0.64 8.42
CA GLU A 262 -23.45 1.97 8.87
C GLU A 262 -22.17 1.92 9.70
N SER A 263 -22.02 0.90 10.56
CA SER A 263 -20.83 0.74 11.42
C SER A 263 -19.53 0.48 10.65
N ARG A 264 -19.63 -0.02 9.41
CA ARG A 264 -18.47 -0.22 8.51
C ARG A 264 -18.28 0.96 7.56
N CYS A 265 -19.32 1.75 7.32
CA CYS A 265 -19.34 2.77 6.28
C CYS A 265 -18.45 3.95 6.66
N ARG A 266 -17.41 4.19 5.85
CA ARG A 266 -16.56 5.38 5.98
C ARG A 266 -17.11 6.61 5.27
N ARG A 267 -18.35 6.53 4.75
CA ARG A 267 -19.05 7.60 4.02
C ARG A 267 -18.29 8.13 2.81
N CYS A 268 -17.27 7.42 2.30
CA CYS A 268 -16.37 7.88 1.24
C CYS A 268 -17.06 8.22 -0.08
N GLY A 269 -18.26 7.69 -0.33
CA GLY A 269 -19.02 7.96 -1.54
C GLY A 269 -18.60 7.13 -2.76
N THR A 270 -17.68 6.17 -2.63
CA THR A 270 -17.29 5.29 -3.74
C THR A 270 -18.47 4.52 -4.33
N CYS A 271 -19.42 4.08 -3.49
CA CYS A 271 -20.64 3.42 -3.96
C CYS A 271 -21.52 4.33 -4.83
N MET A 272 -21.56 5.64 -4.53
CA MET A 272 -22.26 6.65 -5.33
C MET A 272 -21.54 6.87 -6.66
N GLY A 273 -20.23 7.09 -6.63
CA GLY A 273 -19.39 7.27 -7.82
C GLY A 273 -19.47 6.08 -8.78
N ALA A 274 -19.41 4.86 -8.24
CA ALA A 274 -19.47 3.62 -9.00
C ALA A 274 -20.86 3.25 -9.54
N CYS A 275 -21.94 3.91 -9.08
CA CYS A 275 -23.30 3.58 -9.50
C CYS A 275 -23.58 4.12 -10.91
N PRO A 276 -23.71 3.27 -11.95
CA PRO A 276 -23.87 3.75 -13.33
C PRO A 276 -25.23 4.44 -13.56
N VAL A 277 -26.24 4.04 -12.79
CA VAL A 277 -27.61 4.57 -12.84
C VAL A 277 -27.87 5.66 -11.80
N ARG A 278 -26.83 6.06 -11.05
CA ARG A 278 -26.84 7.22 -10.12
C ARG A 278 -28.01 7.21 -9.13
N VAL A 279 -28.36 6.04 -8.58
CA VAL A 279 -29.45 5.92 -7.60
C VAL A 279 -29.00 5.99 -6.16
N ILE A 280 -27.69 5.96 -5.91
CA ILE A 280 -27.11 6.08 -4.56
C ILE A 280 -26.80 7.56 -4.32
N SER A 281 -27.06 8.05 -3.12
CA SER A 281 -26.75 9.41 -2.68
C SER A 281 -26.61 9.45 -1.15
N PHE A 282 -26.20 10.59 -0.62
CA PHE A 282 -26.21 10.92 0.80
C PHE A 282 -27.10 12.15 0.99
N GLU A 283 -27.65 12.33 2.18
CA GLU A 283 -28.55 13.45 2.50
C GLU A 283 -27.96 14.83 2.15
N ASN A 284 -26.66 14.99 2.36
CA ASN A 284 -25.90 16.23 2.12
C ASN A 284 -24.88 16.10 0.96
N TYR A 285 -24.88 15.00 0.19
CA TYR A 285 -23.92 14.81 -0.91
C TYR A 285 -24.45 13.87 -1.99
N SER A 286 -24.54 14.36 -3.22
CA SER A 286 -25.03 13.60 -4.36
C SER A 286 -24.33 14.01 -5.67
N CYS A 287 -24.48 13.19 -6.71
CA CYS A 287 -24.06 13.55 -8.06
C CYS A 287 -24.59 14.91 -8.50
N ASP A 288 -25.83 15.24 -8.15
CA ASP A 288 -26.46 16.50 -8.52
C ASP A 288 -25.85 17.68 -7.75
N THR A 289 -25.60 17.56 -6.45
CA THR A 289 -25.02 18.66 -5.66
C THR A 289 -23.63 19.08 -6.17
N VAL A 290 -22.78 18.13 -6.53
CA VAL A 290 -21.46 18.42 -7.12
C VAL A 290 -21.60 18.92 -8.56
N GLY A 291 -22.50 18.32 -9.35
CA GLY A 291 -22.78 18.77 -10.72
C GLY A 291 -23.26 20.23 -10.75
N GLN A 292 -24.05 20.67 -9.77
CA GLN A 292 -24.45 22.07 -9.62
C GLN A 292 -23.28 22.97 -9.26
N GLN A 293 -22.33 22.53 -8.42
CA GLN A 293 -21.12 23.31 -8.12
C GLN A 293 -20.21 23.48 -9.35
N ILE A 294 -20.20 22.49 -10.25
CA ILE A 294 -19.45 22.56 -11.52
C ILE A 294 -20.10 23.55 -12.48
N LYS A 295 -21.43 23.55 -12.58
CA LYS A 295 -22.21 24.34 -13.57
C LYS A 295 -22.54 25.76 -13.13
N ASN A 296 -22.67 26.01 -11.83
CA ASN A 296 -23.02 27.34 -11.30
C ASN A 296 -21.78 28.24 -11.20
N VAL A 297 -21.16 28.47 -12.35
CA VAL A 297 -20.07 29.41 -12.56
C VAL A 297 -20.35 30.19 -13.82
N ASP A 298 -19.99 31.47 -13.79
CA ASP A 298 -19.91 32.22 -15.03
C ASP A 298 -18.69 31.70 -15.80
N MET A 299 -18.89 31.34 -17.07
CA MET A 299 -17.84 30.80 -17.93
C MET A 299 -17.47 31.88 -18.93
N PRO A 300 -16.31 32.55 -18.75
CA PRO A 300 -15.88 33.61 -19.65
C PRO A 300 -15.66 33.10 -21.07
N ASP A 301 -15.47 34.01 -22.02
CA ASP A 301 -15.30 33.68 -23.44
C ASP A 301 -14.16 32.65 -23.67
N GLU A 302 -14.26 31.88 -24.75
CA GLU A 302 -13.31 30.81 -25.10
C GLU A 302 -11.88 31.33 -25.32
N PHE A 303 -11.66 32.62 -25.54
CA PHE A 303 -10.32 33.17 -25.74
C PHE A 303 -9.70 33.85 -24.52
N ASP A 304 -10.48 34.04 -23.44
CA ASP A 304 -10.05 34.75 -22.25
C ASP A 304 -9.80 33.79 -21.08
N GLU A 305 -8.91 34.15 -20.15
CA GLU A 305 -8.81 33.49 -18.83
C GLU A 305 -8.54 31.97 -18.88
N LYS A 306 -7.52 31.54 -19.65
CA LYS A 306 -7.12 30.14 -19.87
C LYS A 306 -5.73 29.78 -19.30
N PRO A 307 -5.46 28.49 -18.98
CA PRO A 307 -6.39 27.37 -18.97
C PRO A 307 -7.24 27.34 -17.70
N ARG A 308 -8.53 27.01 -17.84
CA ARG A 308 -9.47 26.80 -16.73
C ARG A 308 -9.44 25.34 -16.32
N ILE A 309 -8.99 25.11 -15.09
CA ILE A 309 -8.80 23.76 -14.57
C ILE A 309 -9.80 23.51 -13.45
N LEU A 310 -10.63 22.48 -13.60
CA LEU A 310 -11.41 21.96 -12.49
C LEU A 310 -10.55 20.98 -11.69
N VAL A 311 -10.44 21.18 -10.39
CA VAL A 311 -9.78 20.26 -9.47
C VAL A 311 -10.84 19.60 -8.59
N LEU A 312 -11.06 18.30 -8.76
CA LEU A 312 -11.92 17.51 -7.86
C LEU A 312 -11.07 16.96 -6.71
N ALA A 313 -10.86 17.80 -5.69
CA ALA A 313 -9.92 17.52 -4.61
C ALA A 313 -10.52 16.54 -3.58
N CYS A 314 -9.93 15.35 -3.45
CA CYS A 314 -10.25 14.42 -2.38
C CYS A 314 -10.04 15.05 -1.00
N GLU A 315 -11.07 15.03 -0.15
CA GLU A 315 -11.05 15.59 1.20
C GLU A 315 -10.06 14.89 2.15
N ASN A 316 -9.62 13.67 1.83
CA ASN A 316 -8.75 12.89 2.72
C ASN A 316 -7.28 13.31 2.60
N ASP A 317 -6.83 13.78 1.44
CA ASP A 317 -5.41 13.98 1.11
C ASP A 317 -5.15 15.23 0.24
N ALA A 318 -5.87 15.40 -0.87
CA ALA A 318 -5.66 16.51 -1.80
C ALA A 318 -6.10 17.87 -1.21
N TYR A 319 -7.26 17.91 -0.53
CA TYR A 319 -7.75 19.15 0.06
C TYR A 319 -6.88 19.64 1.24
N PRO A 320 -6.45 18.79 2.18
CA PRO A 320 -5.45 19.17 3.18
C PRO A 320 -4.13 19.65 2.59
N ALA A 321 -3.68 19.10 1.45
CA ALA A 321 -2.48 19.58 0.78
C ALA A 321 -2.63 21.01 0.25
N LEU A 322 -3.83 21.40 -0.20
CA LEU A 322 -4.13 22.79 -0.57
C LEU A 322 -4.08 23.73 0.65
N ASP A 323 -4.59 23.29 1.80
CA ASP A 323 -4.50 24.05 3.05
C ASP A 323 -3.03 24.25 3.46
N MET A 324 -2.20 23.21 3.36
CA MET A 324 -0.76 23.29 3.65
C MET A 324 -0.03 24.22 2.68
N ALA A 325 -0.36 24.17 1.39
CA ALA A 325 0.19 25.06 0.38
C ALA A 325 -0.16 26.53 0.70
N ALA A 326 -1.41 26.80 1.08
CA ALA A 326 -1.86 28.13 1.48
C ALA A 326 -1.12 28.62 2.74
N GLN A 327 -0.91 27.77 3.75
CA GLN A 327 -0.13 28.10 4.96
C GLN A 327 1.33 28.45 4.64
N GLN A 328 1.90 27.88 3.57
CA GLN A 328 3.24 28.19 3.10
C GLN A 328 3.29 29.40 2.15
N GLY A 329 2.15 30.05 1.89
CA GLY A 329 2.05 31.17 0.95
C GLY A 329 2.19 30.76 -0.52
N VAL A 330 2.01 29.46 -0.83
CA VAL A 330 2.00 28.97 -2.20
C VAL A 330 0.66 29.32 -2.83
N THR A 331 0.70 30.13 -3.89
CA THR A 331 -0.47 30.52 -4.66
C THR A 331 -0.64 29.62 -5.88
N TYR A 332 -1.88 29.33 -6.26
CA TYR A 332 -2.22 28.68 -7.53
C TYR A 332 -3.01 29.64 -8.43
N SER A 333 -3.13 29.27 -9.71
CA SER A 333 -3.85 30.08 -10.70
C SER A 333 -5.29 30.37 -10.24
N GLN A 334 -5.73 31.61 -10.39
CA GLN A 334 -7.13 32.00 -10.16
C GLN A 334 -8.12 31.27 -11.09
N PHE A 335 -7.62 30.69 -12.19
CA PHE A 335 -8.40 29.89 -13.15
C PHE A 335 -8.47 28.40 -12.77
N ALA A 336 -7.88 28.01 -11.63
CA ALA A 336 -8.09 26.70 -11.03
C ALA A 336 -9.26 26.77 -10.04
N ARG A 337 -10.33 26.05 -10.32
CA ARG A 337 -11.47 25.91 -9.40
C ARG A 337 -11.36 24.60 -8.66
N VAL A 338 -11.31 24.67 -7.34
CA VAL A 338 -11.28 23.49 -6.48
C VAL A 338 -12.70 23.18 -6.00
N ILE A 339 -13.15 21.95 -6.23
CA ILE A 339 -14.37 21.40 -5.62
C ILE A 339 -13.96 20.21 -4.75
N PRO A 340 -14.19 20.26 -3.42
CA PRO A 340 -13.91 19.12 -2.57
C PRO A 340 -14.86 17.96 -2.89
N VAL A 341 -14.30 16.77 -2.99
CA VAL A 341 -15.05 15.51 -3.11
C VAL A 341 -14.67 14.60 -1.95
N ARG A 342 -15.66 13.87 -1.42
CA ARG A 342 -15.49 12.99 -0.25
C ARG A 342 -14.34 11.98 -0.38
N CYS A 343 -14.11 11.51 -1.59
CA CYS A 343 -13.06 10.56 -1.96
C CYS A 343 -12.90 10.66 -3.47
N LEU A 344 -11.70 10.43 -3.97
CA LEU A 344 -11.50 10.31 -5.41
C LEU A 344 -12.34 9.19 -6.03
N GLY A 345 -12.53 8.08 -5.31
CA GLY A 345 -13.43 7.00 -5.72
C GLY A 345 -14.91 7.40 -5.82
N SER A 346 -15.31 8.56 -5.26
CA SER A 346 -16.68 9.07 -5.40
C SER A 346 -16.91 9.82 -6.71
N VAL A 347 -15.85 10.10 -7.48
CA VAL A 347 -15.94 10.79 -8.77
C VAL A 347 -16.77 9.98 -9.75
N ASN A 348 -17.94 10.51 -10.10
CA ASN A 348 -18.78 9.94 -11.13
C ASN A 348 -18.40 10.52 -12.49
N THR A 349 -18.43 9.70 -13.54
CA THR A 349 -18.06 10.11 -14.90
C THR A 349 -18.91 11.26 -15.43
N ILE A 350 -20.14 11.44 -14.93
CA ILE A 350 -20.98 12.58 -15.31
C ILE A 350 -20.33 13.93 -14.99
N TRP A 351 -19.56 14.03 -13.91
CA TRP A 351 -18.89 15.28 -13.53
C TRP A 351 -17.80 15.68 -14.52
N VAL A 352 -17.10 14.69 -15.08
CA VAL A 352 -16.11 14.92 -16.13
C VAL A 352 -16.80 15.47 -17.39
N THR A 353 -17.87 14.82 -17.82
CA THR A 353 -18.65 15.28 -18.99
C THR A 353 -19.29 16.64 -18.76
N ASP A 354 -19.89 16.87 -17.59
CA ASP A 354 -20.51 18.14 -17.22
C ASP A 354 -19.50 19.28 -17.17
N ALA A 355 -18.29 19.03 -16.66
CA ALA A 355 -17.22 20.02 -16.64
C ALA A 355 -16.77 20.38 -18.06
N LEU A 356 -16.46 19.40 -18.91
CA LEU A 356 -16.06 19.68 -20.30
C LEU A 356 -17.17 20.43 -21.06
N ASN A 357 -18.43 20.04 -20.89
CA ASN A 357 -19.57 20.73 -21.51
C ASN A 357 -19.80 22.15 -20.97
N SER A 358 -19.35 22.43 -19.74
CA SER A 358 -19.42 23.77 -19.17
C SER A 358 -18.28 24.67 -19.67
N GLY A 359 -17.27 24.13 -20.36
CA GLY A 359 -16.16 24.89 -20.95
C GLY A 359 -14.87 24.91 -20.12
N TYR A 360 -14.68 23.95 -19.21
CA TYR A 360 -13.37 23.77 -18.56
C TYR A 360 -12.37 23.18 -19.56
N ASP A 361 -11.14 23.72 -19.59
CA ASP A 361 -10.07 23.26 -20.49
C ASP A 361 -9.41 21.96 -20.00
N GLY A 362 -9.48 21.70 -18.70
CA GLY A 362 -8.88 20.52 -18.09
C GLY A 362 -9.50 20.17 -16.74
N ILE A 363 -9.31 18.91 -16.35
CA ILE A 363 -9.79 18.38 -15.08
C ILE A 363 -8.62 17.65 -14.42
N ILE A 364 -8.38 17.96 -13.15
CA ILE A 364 -7.42 17.29 -12.28
C ILE A 364 -8.22 16.53 -11.23
N LEU A 365 -7.83 15.27 -11.02
CA LEU A 365 -8.41 14.32 -10.07
C LEU A 365 -7.36 14.00 -9.01
#